data_AF-B9TIA3-F1
#
_entry.id   AF-B9TIA3-F1
#
_cell.length_a   1.000
_cell.length_b   1.000
_cell.length_c   1.000
_cell.angle_alpha   90.00
_cell.angle_beta   90.00
_cell.angle_gamma   90.00
#
_symmetry.space_group_name_H-M   'P 1'
#
loop_
_entity.id
_entity.type
_entity.pdbx_description
1 polymer ?
#
loop_
_entity_poly.entity_id
_entity_poly.type
_entity_poly.pdbx_seq_one_letter_code
_entity_poly.pdbx_strand_id
1 'polypeptide(L)'
;MPFDVAGFSHFSYSNEGAGMNALHKSLLGWSRCAVLAAGAMTAVAAHASKANDTLVYASDSEVENISQYHNNLREGVILAHLIWDTLIYRDPKTNEYKPQLATAWKWESPTALVLDLRQGVQFQNGD
;
A
#
# COMPACT_ATOMS: atom_id res chain seq x y z
N MET A 1 47.03 -51.61 47.39
CA MET A 1 48.40 -51.99 46.97
C MET A 1 48.25 -53.26 46.14
N PRO A 2 48.81 -53.38 44.91
CA PRO A 2 50.06 -52.78 44.45
C PRO A 2 49.93 -51.93 43.15
N PHE A 3 51.02 -51.20 42.92
CA PHE A 3 51.42 -50.52 41.69
C PHE A 3 51.85 -51.55 40.63
N ASP A 4 51.69 -51.26 39.34
CA ASP A 4 52.82 -51.33 38.40
C ASP A 4 52.57 -50.56 37.07
N VAL A 5 53.70 -50.15 36.52
CA VAL A 5 54.01 -49.24 35.43
C VAL A 5 54.06 -49.98 34.07
N ALA A 6 53.99 -49.17 33.00
CA ALA A 6 54.70 -49.32 31.71
C ALA A 6 53.81 -49.53 30.48
N GLY A 7 53.97 -48.65 29.49
CA GLY A 7 53.50 -48.91 28.13
C GLY A 7 53.55 -47.68 27.24
N PHE A 8 54.72 -47.42 26.66
CA PHE A 8 55.01 -46.44 25.59
C PHE A 8 53.89 -46.27 24.55
N SER A 9 53.65 -45.04 24.08
CA SER A 9 53.74 -44.72 22.63
C SER A 9 53.41 -43.25 22.31
N HIS A 10 54.09 -42.81 21.26
CA HIS A 10 54.01 -41.55 20.51
C HIS A 10 52.56 -41.03 20.32
N PHE A 11 52.27 -39.78 20.70
CA PHE A 11 51.01 -39.11 20.36
C PHE A 11 51.30 -37.88 19.49
N SER A 12 51.16 -38.04 18.18
CA SER A 12 51.09 -36.93 17.23
C SER A 12 49.70 -36.29 17.32
N TYR A 13 49.65 -34.96 17.51
CA TYR A 13 48.42 -34.20 17.53
C TYR A 13 47.74 -34.23 16.15
N SER A 14 46.56 -34.85 16.05
CA SER A 14 45.65 -34.71 14.92
C SER A 14 45.03 -33.29 14.93
N ASN A 15 45.18 -32.57 13.82
CA ASN A 15 44.42 -31.35 13.53
C ASN A 15 43.36 -31.67 12.46
N GLU A 16 42.28 -32.34 12.86
CA GLU A 16 41.15 -32.70 11.98
C GLU A 16 39.85 -31.95 12.32
N GLY A 17 39.92 -30.79 12.98
CA GLY A 17 38.72 -30.10 13.49
C GLY A 17 38.20 -28.88 12.69
N ALA A 18 38.98 -28.30 11.77
CA ALA A 18 38.70 -26.96 11.26
C ALA A 18 37.89 -26.90 9.95
N GLY A 19 37.90 -27.95 9.11
CA GLY A 19 37.27 -27.92 7.79
C GLY A 19 35.75 -28.08 7.79
N MET A 20 35.22 -28.89 8.72
CA MET A 20 33.80 -29.31 8.69
C MET A 20 32.83 -28.24 9.20
N ASN A 21 33.29 -27.32 10.07
CA ASN A 21 32.45 -26.27 10.64
C ASN A 21 32.25 -25.06 9.72
N ALA A 22 33.16 -24.82 8.76
CA ALA A 22 33.04 -23.75 7.78
C ALA A 22 32.09 -24.13 6.63
N LEU A 23 32.10 -25.40 6.21
CA LEU A 23 31.24 -25.93 5.17
C LEU A 23 29.76 -25.97 5.59
N HIS A 24 29.46 -26.32 6.85
CA HIS A 24 28.08 -26.27 7.36
C HIS A 24 27.50 -24.85 7.44
N LYS A 25 28.34 -23.83 7.73
CA LYS A 25 27.88 -22.44 7.82
C LYS A 25 27.63 -21.80 6.45
N SER A 26 28.38 -22.18 5.41
CA SER A 26 28.15 -21.70 4.03
C SER A 26 26.95 -22.37 3.35
N LEU A 27 26.74 -23.67 3.57
CA LEU A 27 25.59 -24.42 3.05
C LEU A 27 24.26 -23.95 3.66
N LEU A 28 24.27 -23.53 4.93
CA LEU A 28 23.10 -22.97 5.61
C LEU A 28 22.79 -21.53 5.17
N GLY A 29 23.82 -20.74 4.80
CA GLY A 29 23.66 -19.39 4.25
C GLY A 29 23.10 -19.37 2.82
N TRP A 30 23.50 -20.32 1.98
CA TRP A 30 22.95 -20.47 0.64
C TRP A 30 21.51 -21.01 0.61
N SER A 31 21.18 -21.91 1.53
CA SER A 31 19.80 -22.40 1.68
C SER A 31 18.81 -21.29 2.05
N ARG A 32 19.24 -20.27 2.82
CA ARG A 32 18.38 -19.12 3.17
C ARG A 32 18.15 -18.15 2.02
N CYS A 33 19.12 -17.97 1.12
CA CYS A 33 18.95 -17.14 -0.07
C CYS A 33 18.09 -17.83 -1.13
N ALA A 34 18.19 -19.16 -1.25
CA ALA A 34 17.40 -19.94 -2.21
C ALA A 34 15.90 -19.91 -1.90
N VAL A 35 15.50 -19.93 -0.62
CA VAL A 35 14.08 -19.85 -0.21
C VAL A 35 13.49 -18.46 -0.47
N LEU A 36 14.26 -17.39 -0.25
CA LEU A 36 13.81 -16.02 -0.58
C LEU A 36 13.72 -15.78 -2.09
N ALA A 37 14.66 -16.33 -2.88
CA ALA A 37 14.62 -16.25 -4.34
C ALA A 37 13.48 -17.10 -4.95
N ALA A 38 13.17 -18.26 -4.36
CA ALA A 38 12.04 -19.08 -4.78
C ALA A 38 10.68 -18.41 -4.49
N GLY A 39 10.55 -17.70 -3.36
CA GLY A 39 9.32 -16.95 -3.03
C GLY A 39 9.07 -15.72 -3.91
N ALA A 40 10.11 -15.11 -4.49
CA ALA A 40 9.96 -14.00 -5.43
C ALA A 40 9.37 -14.44 -6.78
N MET A 41 9.56 -15.70 -7.18
CA MET A 41 9.01 -16.26 -8.41
C MET A 41 7.54 -16.68 -8.30
N THR A 42 6.98 -16.72 -7.08
CA THR A 42 5.54 -16.91 -6.83
C THR A 42 4.82 -15.58 -6.58
N ALA A 43 5.42 -14.45 -6.98
CA ALA A 43 4.70 -13.19 -7.03
C ALA A 43 3.53 -13.35 -8.01
N VAL A 44 2.35 -13.66 -7.46
CA VAL A 44 1.10 -13.74 -8.19
C VAL A 44 0.98 -12.43 -8.94
N ALA A 45 0.85 -12.49 -10.26
CA ALA A 45 0.68 -11.29 -11.06
C ALA A 45 -0.46 -10.48 -10.45
N ALA A 46 -0.16 -9.24 -10.03
CA ALA A 46 -1.18 -8.32 -9.58
C ALA A 46 -2.07 -8.02 -10.80
N HIS A 47 -3.12 -8.81 -10.97
CA HIS A 47 -4.16 -8.56 -11.94
C HIS A 47 -4.94 -7.34 -11.46
N ALA A 48 -4.41 -6.15 -11.71
CA ALA A 48 -5.19 -4.92 -11.66
C ALA A 48 -6.30 -5.11 -12.70
N SER A 49 -7.52 -5.32 -12.23
CA SER A 49 -8.71 -5.73 -12.99
C SER A 49 -9.18 -4.67 -13.98
N LYS A 50 -8.28 -4.22 -14.86
CA LYS A 50 -8.47 -3.15 -15.84
C LYS A 50 -9.56 -3.52 -16.86
N ALA A 51 -9.73 -4.82 -17.09
CA ALA A 51 -10.81 -5.36 -17.91
C ALA A 51 -12.19 -5.22 -17.24
N ASN A 52 -12.26 -5.13 -15.90
CA ASN A 52 -13.51 -5.07 -15.15
C ASN A 52 -13.79 -3.67 -14.56
N ASP A 53 -13.06 -2.64 -15.00
CA ASP A 53 -13.21 -1.24 -14.57
C ASP A 53 -13.37 -1.07 -13.05
N THR A 54 -12.60 -1.85 -12.27
CA THR A 54 -12.71 -1.89 -10.80
C THR A 54 -11.45 -1.31 -10.17
N LEU A 55 -11.62 -0.35 -9.25
CA LEU A 55 -10.58 0.17 -8.39
C LEU A 55 -10.73 -0.42 -6.98
N VAL A 56 -9.66 -1.04 -6.46
CA VAL A 56 -9.58 -1.46 -5.06
C VAL A 56 -8.78 -0.43 -4.29
N TYR A 57 -9.43 0.25 -3.35
CA TYR A 57 -8.82 1.21 -2.42
C TYR A 57 -8.73 0.59 -1.03
N ALA A 58 -7.56 0.68 -0.41
CA ALA A 58 -7.32 0.24 0.97
C ALA A 58 -6.78 1.42 1.79
N SER A 59 -7.35 1.61 2.99
CA SER A 59 -6.86 2.54 4.01
C SER A 59 -6.67 1.79 5.32
N ASP A 60 -5.85 2.33 6.22
CA ASP A 60 -5.67 1.86 7.59
C ASP A 60 -6.70 2.46 8.57
N SER A 61 -7.57 3.34 8.07
CA SER A 61 -8.56 4.09 8.83
C SER A 61 -9.99 3.80 8.33
N GLU A 62 -10.95 3.77 9.24
CA GLU A 62 -12.38 3.57 8.94
C GLU A 62 -13.15 4.90 9.02
N VAL A 63 -14.05 5.09 8.05
CA VAL A 63 -14.90 6.28 7.96
C VAL A 63 -16.08 6.13 8.91
N GLU A 64 -16.14 6.94 9.97
CA GLU A 64 -17.24 6.89 10.96
C GLU A 64 -18.60 7.28 10.39
N ASN A 65 -18.63 8.18 9.40
CA ASN A 65 -19.85 8.64 8.77
C ASN A 65 -19.63 8.96 7.29
N ILE A 66 -20.54 8.49 6.45
CA ILE A 66 -20.50 8.70 4.99
C ILE A 66 -20.83 10.15 4.63
N SER A 67 -21.69 10.83 5.40
CA SER A 67 -22.08 12.21 5.16
C SER A 67 -20.87 13.15 5.16
N GLN A 68 -20.67 13.88 4.06
CA GLN A 68 -19.59 14.85 3.90
C GLN A 68 -19.56 15.93 5.00
N TYR A 69 -20.70 16.22 5.64
CA TYR A 69 -20.81 17.24 6.70
C TYR A 69 -20.43 16.73 8.09
N HIS A 70 -20.24 15.42 8.25
CA HIS A 70 -20.03 14.77 9.53
C HIS A 70 -18.75 13.93 9.54
N ASN A 71 -17.74 14.35 8.79
CA ASN A 71 -16.47 13.65 8.68
C ASN A 71 -15.28 14.61 8.78
N ASN A 72 -14.21 14.20 9.46
CA ASN A 72 -12.93 14.93 9.57
C ASN A 72 -11.72 14.14 9.01
N LEU A 73 -11.94 12.90 8.57
CA LEU A 73 -10.93 12.01 8.03
C LEU A 73 -10.71 12.23 6.53
N ARG A 74 -9.52 11.87 6.06
CA ARG A 74 -9.15 11.98 4.65
C ARG A 74 -9.99 11.04 3.77
N GLU A 75 -10.29 9.87 4.28
CA GLU A 75 -11.09 8.82 3.64
C GLU A 75 -12.52 9.32 3.39
N GLY A 76 -13.10 10.07 4.33
CA GLY A 76 -14.40 10.71 4.15
C GLY A 76 -14.39 11.73 3.00
N VAL A 77 -13.30 12.50 2.86
CA VAL A 77 -13.12 13.42 1.73
C VAL A 77 -13.02 12.65 0.41
N ILE A 78 -12.33 11.51 0.38
CA ILE A 78 -12.21 10.66 -0.83
C ILE A 78 -13.60 10.14 -1.23
N LEU A 79 -14.35 9.56 -0.29
CA LEU A 79 -15.72 9.11 -0.55
C LEU A 79 -16.60 10.26 -1.02
N ALA A 80 -16.42 11.46 -0.45
CA ALA A 80 -17.23 12.60 -0.83
C ALA A 80 -17.06 13.00 -2.30
N HIS A 81 -15.83 12.93 -2.82
CA HIS A 81 -15.56 13.17 -4.25
C HIS A 81 -16.15 12.10 -5.17
N LEU A 82 -16.50 10.93 -4.65
CA LEU A 82 -17.12 9.84 -5.43
C LEU A 82 -18.65 9.87 -5.39
N ILE A 83 -19.24 10.45 -4.35
CA ILE A 83 -20.69 10.43 -4.11
C ILE A 83 -21.35 11.77 -4.46
N TRP A 84 -20.70 12.89 -4.17
CA TRP A 84 -21.29 14.23 -4.33
C TRP A 84 -20.53 15.09 -5.31
N ASP A 85 -21.29 15.80 -6.14
CA ASP A 85 -20.77 16.86 -6.98
C ASP A 85 -20.91 18.23 -6.30
N THR A 86 -19.94 19.11 -6.55
CA THR A 86 -19.98 20.51 -6.10
C THR A 86 -20.44 21.44 -7.22
N LEU A 87 -20.75 22.70 -6.88
CA LEU A 87 -21.08 23.71 -7.89
C LEU A 87 -19.86 24.05 -8.77
N ILE A 88 -18.71 24.28 -8.13
CA ILE A 88 -17.48 24.72 -8.77
C ILE A 88 -16.34 23.84 -8.26
N TYR A 89 -15.64 23.17 -9.19
CA TYR A 89 -14.48 22.35 -8.88
C TYR A 89 -13.22 23.22 -8.83
N ARG A 90 -12.34 23.00 -7.85
CA ARG A 90 -11.02 23.63 -7.80
C ARG A 90 -9.97 22.60 -8.15
N ASP A 91 -9.28 22.79 -9.29
CA ASP A 91 -8.24 21.86 -9.73
C ASP A 91 -7.07 21.88 -8.73
N PRO A 92 -6.72 20.75 -8.09
CA PRO A 92 -5.65 20.73 -7.09
C PRO A 92 -4.25 20.92 -7.69
N LYS A 93 -4.09 20.76 -9.01
CA LYS A 93 -2.81 20.95 -9.71
C LYS A 93 -2.62 22.41 -10.13
N THR A 94 -3.64 23.01 -10.73
CA THR A 94 -3.55 24.39 -11.27
C THR A 94 -4.11 25.45 -10.32
N ASN A 95 -4.89 25.04 -9.32
CA ASN A 95 -5.69 25.90 -8.43
C ASN A 95 -6.78 26.72 -9.15
N GLU A 96 -7.05 26.44 -10.43
CA GLU A 96 -8.10 27.10 -11.19
C GLU A 96 -9.48 26.59 -10.80
N TYR A 97 -10.46 27.50 -10.81
CA TYR A 97 -11.87 27.15 -10.66
C TYR A 97 -12.45 26.71 -12.00
N LYS A 98 -13.06 25.52 -12.01
CA LYS A 98 -13.60 24.85 -13.19
C LYS A 98 -15.09 24.53 -12.99
N PRO A 99 -15.89 24.52 -14.08
CA PRO A 99 -17.28 24.11 -14.03
C PRO A 99 -17.47 22.68 -13.49
N GLN A 100 -18.54 22.48 -12.73
CA GLN A 100 -19.04 21.15 -12.34
C GLN A 100 -20.57 21.13 -12.48
N LEU A 101 -21.34 21.26 -11.39
CA LEU A 101 -22.79 21.44 -11.47
C LEU A 101 -23.17 22.84 -11.96
N ALA A 102 -22.38 23.86 -11.62
CA ALA A 102 -22.50 25.18 -12.24
C ALA A 102 -21.67 25.21 -13.53
N THR A 103 -22.32 25.61 -14.62
CA THR A 103 -21.72 25.75 -15.96
C THR A 103 -21.08 27.12 -16.16
N ALA A 104 -21.62 28.14 -15.51
CA ALA A 104 -21.08 29.49 -15.45
C ALA A 104 -21.40 30.12 -14.09
N TRP A 105 -20.63 31.15 -13.73
CA TRP A 105 -20.90 31.95 -12.53
C TRP A 105 -20.41 33.38 -12.73
N LYS A 106 -21.11 34.33 -12.11
CA LYS A 106 -20.75 35.75 -12.12
C LYS A 106 -21.11 36.43 -10.81
N TRP A 107 -20.21 37.26 -10.30
CA TRP A 107 -20.53 38.18 -9.22
C TRP A 107 -21.28 39.38 -9.81
N GLU A 108 -22.51 39.62 -9.37
CA GLU A 108 -23.28 40.81 -9.77
C GLU A 108 -23.11 41.96 -8.76
N SER A 109 -22.69 41.63 -7.53
CA SER A 109 -22.31 42.59 -6.49
C SER A 109 -21.27 41.94 -5.55
N PRO A 110 -20.69 42.68 -4.59
CA PRO A 110 -19.77 42.10 -3.60
C PRO A 110 -20.37 40.99 -2.72
N THR A 111 -21.69 40.82 -2.70
CA THR A 111 -22.40 39.85 -1.86
C THR A 111 -23.36 38.94 -2.64
N ALA A 112 -23.46 39.09 -3.96
CA ALA A 112 -24.37 38.31 -4.80
C ALA A 112 -23.60 37.59 -5.92
N LEU A 113 -23.61 36.25 -5.84
CA LEU A 113 -23.07 35.35 -6.86
C LEU A 113 -24.22 34.64 -7.57
N VAL A 114 -24.28 34.78 -8.89
CA VAL A 114 -25.24 34.07 -9.75
C VAL A 114 -24.53 32.87 -10.38
N LEU A 115 -25.17 31.70 -10.32
CA LEU A 115 -24.66 30.45 -10.85
C LEU A 115 -25.66 29.84 -11.84
N ASP A 116 -25.19 29.52 -13.05
CA ASP A 116 -26.00 28.88 -14.08
C ASP A 116 -25.84 27.36 -13.97
N LEU A 117 -26.89 26.68 -13.53
CA LEU A 117 -26.85 25.24 -13.25
C LEU A 117 -26.99 24.38 -14.50
N ARG A 118 -26.23 23.28 -14.55
CA ARG A 118 -26.33 22.24 -15.56
C ARG A 118 -27.73 21.64 -15.56
N GLN A 119 -28.27 21.42 -16.75
CA GLN A 119 -29.56 20.76 -16.96
C GLN A 119 -29.40 19.25 -17.12
N GLY A 120 -30.44 18.49 -16.74
CA GLY A 120 -30.47 17.03 -16.88
C GLY A 120 -29.56 16.27 -15.91
N VAL A 121 -29.18 16.88 -14.79
CA VAL A 121 -28.53 16.17 -13.68
C VAL A 121 -29.56 15.29 -13.00
N GLN A 122 -29.19 14.04 -12.73
CA GLN A 122 -30.02 13.09 -12.01
C GLN A 122 -29.34 12.72 -10.69
N PHE A 123 -30.16 12.49 -9.66
CA PHE A 123 -29.71 11.87 -8.42
C PHE A 123 -29.61 10.36 -8.59
N GLN A 124 -28.95 9.70 -7.64
CA GLN A 124 -28.72 8.26 -7.68
C GLN A 124 -30.02 7.43 -7.63
N ASN A 125 -31.13 8.02 -7.17
CA ASN A 125 -32.46 7.40 -7.18
C ASN A 125 -33.21 7.57 -8.52
N GLY A 126 -32.66 8.33 -9.48
CA GLY A 126 -33.24 8.56 -10.80
C GLY A 126 -34.11 9.83 -10.93
N ASP A 127 -34.24 10.62 -9.87
CA ASP A 127 -34.90 11.95 -9.91
C ASP A 127 -34.02 13.02 -10.56
#